data_AF-A0A2S9FHT3-F1
#
_entry.id   AF-A0A2S9FHT3-F1
#
_cell.length_a   1.000
_cell.length_b   1.000
_cell.length_c   1.000
_cell.angle_alpha   90.00
_cell.angle_beta   90.00
_cell.angle_gamma   90.00
#
_symmetry.space_group_name_H-M   'P 1'
#
loop_
_entity.id
_entity.type
_entity.pdbx_description
1 polymer ?
#
loop_
_entity_poly.entity_id
_entity_poly.type
_entity_poly.pdbx_seq_one_letter_code
_entity_poly.pdbx_strand_id
1 'polypeptide(L)' 'HAIDCQGLARVDFFLTDDGPVINEINTMPGFTTISMYPRMWAASGIDYPTLLATMVETAVARGTGLR' A
#
# COMPACT_ATOMS: atom_id res chain seq x y z
N HIS A 1 13.25 -2.46 -7.89
CA HIS A 1 12.04 -3.30 -7.69
C HIS A 1 11.19 -3.30 -8.96
N ALA A 2 10.27 -4.24 -9.15
CA ALA A 2 9.62 -4.53 -10.43
C ALA A 2 8.88 -3.37 -11.11
N ILE A 3 8.30 -2.43 -10.34
CA ILE A 3 7.54 -1.29 -10.88
C ILE A 3 7.96 0.07 -10.30
N ASP A 4 9.07 0.12 -9.58
CA ASP A 4 9.58 1.33 -8.90
C ASP A 4 8.52 2.11 -8.07
N CYS A 5 7.58 1.39 -7.46
CA CYS A 5 6.53 1.97 -6.63
C CYS A 5 7.09 2.66 -5.38
N GLN A 6 6.44 3.73 -4.94
CA GLN A 6 6.84 4.51 -3.78
C GLN A 6 5.64 4.85 -2.89
N GLY A 7 5.87 4.88 -1.58
CA GLY A 7 4.85 5.18 -0.59
C GLY A 7 3.95 3.98 -0.32
N LEU A 8 3.09 3.62 -1.27
CA LEU A 8 2.18 2.48 -1.12
C LEU A 8 1.77 1.82 -2.43
N ALA A 9 1.35 0.57 -2.32
CA ALA A 9 0.50 -0.10 -3.29
C ALA A 9 -0.40 -1.11 -2.60
N ARG A 10 -1.59 -1.35 -3.16
CA ARG A 10 -2.36 -2.57 -2.92
C ARG A 10 -2.07 -3.54 -4.07
N VAL A 11 -1.66 -4.76 -3.77
CA VAL A 11 -1.45 -5.80 -4.78
C VAL A 11 -2.59 -6.81 -4.66
N ASP A 12 -3.35 -6.94 -5.74
CA ASP A 12 -4.49 -7.84 -5.80
C ASP A 12 -4.06 -9.15 -6.45
N PHE A 13 -4.41 -10.26 -5.83
CA PHE A 13 -4.04 -11.60 -6.29
C PHE A 13 -5.29 -12.42 -6.59
N PHE A 14 -5.18 -13.30 -7.58
CA PHE A 14 -5.98 -14.52 -7.66
C PHE A 14 -5.19 -15.66 -7.03
N LEU A 15 -5.83 -16.45 -6.17
CA LEU A 15 -5.25 -17.71 -5.68
C LEU A 15 -5.78 -18.85 -6.56
N THR A 16 -4.90 -19.47 -7.34
CA THR A 16 -5.20 -20.59 -8.24
C THR A 16 -4.66 -21.91 -7.67
N ASP A 17 -5.00 -23.03 -8.30
CA ASP A 17 -4.48 -24.36 -7.91
C ASP A 17 -2.95 -24.45 -8.04
N ASP A 18 -2.36 -23.67 -8.95
CA ASP A 18 -0.91 -23.59 -9.17
C ASP A 18 -0.22 -22.50 -8.31
N GLY A 19 -0.99 -21.81 -7.45
CA GLY A 19 -0.50 -20.76 -6.57
C GLY A 19 -1.03 -19.35 -6.88
N PRO A 20 -0.49 -18.31 -6.22
CA PRO A 20 -0.96 -16.94 -6.38
C PRO A 20 -0.50 -16.32 -7.70
N VAL A 21 -1.43 -15.67 -8.40
CA VAL A 21 -1.21 -14.90 -9.62
C VAL A 21 -1.53 -13.44 -9.33
N ILE A 22 -0.61 -12.52 -9.67
CA ILE A 22 -0.85 -11.08 -9.54
C ILE A 22 -1.89 -10.66 -10.58
N ASN A 23 -2.97 -10.03 -10.14
CA ASN A 23 -3.99 -9.45 -11.02
C ASN A 23 -3.70 -7.97 -11.31
N GLU A 24 -3.52 -7.16 -10.25
CA GLU A 24 -3.33 -5.71 -10.36
C GLU A 24 -2.36 -5.21 -9.28
N ILE A 25 -1.61 -4.16 -9.60
CA ILE A 25 -0.94 -3.33 -8.61
C ILE A 25 -1.58 -1.94 -8.63
N ASN A 26 -2.27 -1.57 -7.55
CA ASN A 26 -2.98 -0.32 -7.42
C ASN A 26 -2.16 0.68 -6.58
N THR A 27 -1.68 1.75 -7.21
CA THR A 27 -0.85 2.79 -6.57
C THR A 27 -1.67 3.90 -5.91
N MET A 28 -3.01 3.84 -6.00
CA MET A 28 -3.94 4.77 -5.37
C MET A 28 -5.22 4.04 -4.91
N PRO A 29 -5.11 3.12 -3.93
CA PRO A 29 -6.25 2.37 -3.43
C PRO A 29 -7.25 3.29 -2.73
N GLY A 30 -8.49 2.81 -2.58
CA GLY A 30 -9.47 3.46 -1.72
C GLY A 30 -8.90 3.72 -0.32
N PHE A 31 -9.11 4.92 0.19
CA PHE A 31 -8.41 5.43 1.38
C PHE A 31 -9.34 5.85 2.52
N THR A 32 -10.61 5.45 2.50
CA THR A 32 -11.50 5.64 3.67
C THR A 32 -11.20 4.63 4.76
N THR A 33 -11.65 4.86 5.99
CA THR A 33 -11.45 3.93 7.12
C THR A 33 -12.05 2.54 6.88
N ILE A 34 -13.02 2.41 5.97
CA ILE A 34 -13.64 1.14 5.58
C ILE A 34 -13.01 0.51 4.33
N SER A 35 -12.09 1.21 3.65
CA SER A 35 -11.42 0.70 2.46
C SER A 35 -10.44 -0.43 2.81
N MET A 36 -10.19 -1.32 1.86
CA MET A 36 -9.36 -2.51 2.11
C MET A 36 -7.94 -2.17 2.56
N TYR A 37 -7.29 -1.15 1.97
CA TYR A 37 -5.91 -0.80 2.31
C TYR A 37 -5.77 -0.39 3.80
N PRO A 38 -6.52 0.60 4.33
CA PRO A 38 -6.54 0.88 5.77
C PRO A 38 -6.93 -0.30 6.65
N ARG A 39 -7.92 -1.11 6.25
CA ARG A 39 -8.37 -2.27 7.05
C ARG A 39 -7.29 -3.36 7.18
N MET A 40 -6.51 -3.60 6.13
CA MET A 40 -5.41 -4.57 6.18
C MET A 40 -4.31 -4.13 7.16
N TRP A 41 -3.96 -2.83 7.15
CA TRP A 41 -3.00 -2.28 8.12
C TRP A 41 -3.53 -2.35 9.55
N ALA A 42 -4.81 -2.04 9.78
CA ALA A 42 -5.43 -2.17 11.09
C ALA A 42 -5.39 -3.62 11.60
N ALA A 43 -5.64 -4.60 10.73
CA ALA A 43 -5.52 -6.01 11.07
C ALA A 43 -4.08 -6.43 11.41
N SER A 44 -3.07 -5.72 10.89
CA SER A 44 -1.66 -5.89 11.27
C SER A 44 -1.22 -5.07 12.50
N GLY A 45 -2.14 -4.37 13.17
CA GLY A 45 -1.86 -3.59 14.38
C GLY A 45 -1.48 -2.12 14.15
N ILE A 46 -1.66 -1.59 12.93
CA ILE A 46 -1.39 -0.19 12.62
C ILE A 46 -2.71 0.52 12.36
N ASP A 47 -3.08 1.42 13.27
CA ASP A 47 -4.31 2.19 13.14
C ASP A 47 -4.23 3.25 12.02
N TYR A 48 -5.39 3.78 11.65
CA TYR A 48 -5.52 4.69 10.53
C TYR A 48 -4.73 6.02 10.70
N PRO A 49 -4.75 6.69 11.87
CA PRO A 49 -3.90 7.85 12.11
C PRO A 49 -2.41 7.54 11.98
N THR A 50 -1.93 6.41 12.53
CA THR A 50 -0.53 6.00 12.43
C THR A 50 -0.14 5.74 10.99
N LEU A 51 -0.99 5.04 10.22
CA LEU A 51 -0.76 4.81 8.79
C LEU A 51 -0.59 6.12 8.01
N LEU A 52 -1.47 7.10 8.23
CA LEU A 52 -1.37 8.41 7.59
C LEU A 52 -0.08 9.14 7.97
N ALA A 53 0.28 9.14 9.25
CA ALA A 53 1.52 9.75 9.73
C ALA A 53 2.74 9.12 9.06
N THR A 54 2.82 7.79 9.05
CA THR A 54 3.92 7.04 8.41
C THR A 54 4.04 7.37 6.92
N MET A 55 2.93 7.53 6.20
CA MET A 55 2.96 7.88 4.78
C MET A 55 3.51 9.28 4.52
N VAL A 56 3.10 10.26 5.34
CA VAL A 56 3.61 11.63 5.26
C VAL A 56 5.10 11.66 5.60
N GLU A 57 5.50 11.02 6.70
CA GLU A 57 6.90 10.90 7.12
C GLU A 57 7.77 10.26 6.04
N THR A 58 7.30 9.18 5.42
CA THR A 58 7.98 8.50 4.31
C THR A 58 8.14 9.43 3.11
N ALA A 59 7.11 10.20 2.76
CA ALA A 59 7.15 11.14 1.64
C ALA A 59 8.13 12.29 1.90
N VAL A 60 8.15 12.83 3.11
CA VAL A 60 9.09 13.88 3.53
C VAL A 60 10.53 13.36 3.51
N ALA A 61 10.77 12.19 4.10
CA ALA A 61 12.11 11.58 4.17
C ALA A 61 12.69 11.27 2.78
N ARG A 62 11.85 10.94 1.80
CA ARG A 62 12.27 10.75 0.41
C ARG A 62 12.73 12.05 -0.26
N GLY A 63 12.11 13.19 0.07
CA GLY A 63 12.34 14.47 -0.59
C GLY A 63 11.73 14.59 -1.99
N THR A 64 11.94 15.76 -2.61
CA THR A 64 11.47 16.10 -3.97
C THR A 64 12.68 16.17 -4.92
N GLY A 65 13.08 15.03 -5.48
CA GLY A 65 14.20 14.93 -6.42
C GLY A 65 14.13 13.64 -7.23
N LEU A 66 14.82 13.61 -8.36
CA LEU A 66 15.05 12.36 -9.09
C LEU A 66 15.94 11.45 -8.25
N ARG A 67 15.55 10.19 -8.12
CA ARG A 67 16.43 9.12 -7.65
C ARG A 67 17.31 8.64 -8.81
#